data_AF-A0A7C5UHX6-F1
#
_entry.id   AF-A0A7C5UHX6-F1
#
_cell.length_a   1.000
_cell.length_b   1.000
_cell.length_c   1.000
_cell.angle_alpha   90.00
_cell.angle_beta   90.00
_cell.angle_gamma   90.00
#
_symmetry.space_group_name_H-M   'P 1'
#
loop_
_entity.id
_entity.type
_entity.pdbx_description
1 polymer ?
#
loop_
_entity_poly.entity_id
_entity_poly.type
_entity_poly.pdbx_seq_one_letter_code
_entity_poly.pdbx_strand_id
1 'polypeptide(L)'
;MSTNLNILWLFALLPGLVPSSSSNRGVVVLVDKKDNYLVVKRGQTVLFIFRTSCGAATPVGKFKIISKVRLTDPKGELGSHFLGINSYHRRTGRQFGIHGTNRPDLIGKSVSRGCVRLINKDVAVLYSVVNIGTPVIIKADFPDIPPQQSEVRLRSIFDLKEAKKIYWQIAGYSVEGRPIYYAVFGEGENVTLVLGGIHGDEPNTVELVEKLARYLSVNPKCLRNVKVVLVRCANPDGRAKRQRTNARGVDINRNFPTKDWNLGRKSGRYNRGIAPESEPETRIIVRLIQRYRPDKIISIHAPLHQINYDGPAARIAAIMSKYNGYRVTSNIGYPTPGSLGTYAGKERGIPVITLELPNESFDTIWKKNKDALLAAIKFEIKVTK
;
A
#
# COMPACT_ATOMS: atom_id res chain seq x y z
N MET A 1 57.32 33.37 9.24
CA MET A 1 56.83 34.58 9.94
C MET A 1 55.77 35.24 9.08
N SER A 2 54.67 35.63 9.72
CA SER A 2 53.47 36.29 9.16
C SER A 2 53.80 37.52 8.30
N THR A 3 52.99 37.94 7.33
CA THR A 3 51.73 38.65 7.60
C THR A 3 50.95 38.99 6.32
N ASN A 4 49.63 38.85 6.41
CA ASN A 4 48.56 39.73 5.93
C ASN A 4 48.62 40.36 4.53
N LEU A 5 47.71 39.92 3.67
CA LEU A 5 47.05 40.80 2.70
C LEU A 5 45.54 40.80 2.95
N ASN A 6 45.02 41.95 3.37
CA ASN A 6 43.61 42.31 3.33
C ASN A 6 43.19 42.56 1.88
N ILE A 7 42.13 41.92 1.39
CA ILE A 7 41.33 42.47 0.29
C ILE A 7 39.84 42.38 0.67
N LEU A 8 39.22 43.55 0.54
CA LEU A 8 37.83 43.87 0.85
C LEU A 8 36.80 43.05 0.06
N TRP A 9 35.68 42.90 0.74
CA TRP A 9 34.35 42.50 0.32
C TRP A 9 33.87 43.09 -1.01
N LEU A 10 33.31 42.24 -1.88
CA LEU A 10 32.14 42.60 -2.69
C LEU A 10 31.12 41.46 -2.63
N PHE A 11 29.94 41.80 -2.10
CA PHE A 11 28.76 40.95 -2.04
C PHE A 11 28.25 40.63 -3.45
N ALA A 12 28.11 39.35 -3.77
CA ALA A 12 27.11 38.89 -4.74
C ALA A 12 26.23 37.86 -4.04
N LEU A 13 25.08 38.36 -3.56
CA LEU A 13 23.95 37.58 -3.07
C LEU A 13 23.48 36.62 -4.17
N LEU A 14 23.92 35.37 -4.13
CA LEU A 14 23.11 34.26 -4.62
C LEU A 14 22.47 33.62 -3.39
N PRO A 15 21.13 33.65 -3.25
CA PRO A 15 20.48 32.90 -2.19
C PRO A 15 20.80 31.43 -2.43
N GLY A 16 21.65 30.87 -1.56
CA GLY A 16 21.76 29.44 -1.43
C GLY A 16 20.35 28.90 -1.25
N LEU A 17 19.91 28.07 -2.19
CA LEU A 17 18.78 27.18 -1.95
C LEU A 17 19.20 26.25 -0.81
N VAL A 18 18.96 26.71 0.42
CA VAL A 18 18.59 25.81 1.51
C VAL A 18 17.42 25.00 0.95
N PRO A 19 17.50 23.66 0.88
CA PRO A 19 16.36 22.86 0.45
C PRO A 19 15.22 23.15 1.42
N SER A 20 14.26 23.98 0.98
CA SER A 20 13.06 24.24 1.78
C SER A 20 12.35 22.89 1.96
N SER A 21 12.04 22.59 3.21
CA SER A 21 11.42 21.36 3.70
C SER A 21 10.00 21.19 3.13
N SER A 22 9.90 20.71 1.89
CA SER A 22 8.63 20.51 1.18
C SER A 22 7.95 19.17 1.49
N SER A 23 8.49 18.34 2.39
CA SER A 23 8.05 16.94 2.58
C SER A 23 6.77 16.74 3.41
N ASN A 24 6.23 17.77 4.07
CA ASN A 24 5.22 17.58 5.14
C ASN A 24 3.94 18.43 5.07
N ARG A 25 3.59 19.07 3.95
CA ARG A 25 2.29 19.73 3.82
C ARG A 25 1.15 18.69 3.85
N GLY A 26 0.14 18.93 4.70
CA GLY A 26 -1.12 18.17 4.73
C GLY A 26 -1.17 16.92 5.62
N VAL A 27 -0.15 16.67 6.46
CA VAL A 27 -0.19 15.58 7.46
C VAL A 27 -1.13 15.94 8.62
N VAL A 28 -1.98 15.00 9.03
CA VAL A 28 -2.94 15.11 10.15
C VAL A 28 -2.85 13.85 11.02
N VAL A 29 -2.91 14.03 12.33
CA VAL A 29 -3.00 12.96 13.32
C VAL A 29 -4.45 12.84 13.82
N LEU A 30 -5.00 11.64 13.83
CA LEU A 30 -6.30 11.32 14.38
C LEU A 30 -6.11 10.34 15.54
N VAL A 31 -6.82 10.52 16.65
CA VAL A 31 -6.76 9.63 17.81
C VAL A 31 -8.17 9.19 18.18
N ASP A 32 -8.37 7.87 18.18
CA ASP A 32 -9.58 7.21 18.64
C ASP A 32 -9.37 6.73 20.08
N LYS A 33 -10.14 7.29 21.02
CA LYS A 33 -10.08 6.92 22.43
C LYS A 33 -10.82 5.61 22.75
N LYS A 34 -11.86 5.26 21.98
CA LYS A 34 -12.70 4.08 22.21
C LYS A 34 -11.96 2.81 21.82
N ASP A 35 -11.41 2.80 20.60
CA ASP A 35 -10.70 1.64 20.06
C ASP A 35 -9.19 1.70 20.32
N ASN A 36 -8.69 2.78 20.92
CA ASN A 36 -7.29 2.96 21.30
C ASN A 36 -6.32 2.90 20.10
N TYR A 37 -6.59 3.65 19.04
CA TYR A 37 -5.69 3.79 17.89
C TYR A 37 -5.36 5.25 17.56
N LEU A 38 -4.15 5.46 17.04
CA LEU A 38 -3.73 6.73 16.43
C LEU A 38 -3.44 6.50 14.95
N VAL A 39 -4.04 7.33 14.10
CA VAL A 39 -3.89 7.30 12.64
C VAL A 39 -3.19 8.56 12.18
N VAL A 40 -2.11 8.42 11.44
CA VAL A 40 -1.44 9.53 10.72
C VAL A 40 -1.87 9.46 9.27
N LYS A 41 -2.37 10.55 8.71
CA LYS A 41 -2.81 10.61 7.32
C LYS A 41 -2.31 11.86 6.61
N ARG A 42 -2.27 11.83 5.28
CA ARG A 42 -2.04 12.99 4.41
C ARG A 42 -3.11 13.00 3.32
N GLY A 43 -4.00 13.99 3.36
CA GLY A 43 -5.22 13.96 2.57
C GLY A 43 -6.08 12.73 2.92
N GLN A 44 -6.41 11.93 1.92
CA GLN A 44 -7.14 10.66 2.08
C GLN A 44 -6.22 9.45 2.37
N THR A 45 -4.90 9.60 2.22
CA THR A 45 -3.95 8.49 2.41
C THR A 45 -3.58 8.33 3.88
N VAL A 46 -3.84 7.15 4.45
CA VAL A 46 -3.31 6.76 5.76
C VAL A 46 -1.83 6.40 5.62
N LEU A 47 -0.97 7.10 6.37
CA LEU A 47 0.46 6.89 6.42
C LEU A 47 0.84 5.88 7.51
N PHE A 48 0.24 6.01 8.71
CA PHE A 48 0.53 5.13 9.85
C PHE A 48 -0.72 4.87 10.68
N ILE A 49 -0.79 3.69 11.29
CA ILE A 49 -1.73 3.37 12.37
C ILE A 49 -0.91 2.78 13.51
N PHE A 50 -1.16 3.26 14.72
CA PHE A 50 -0.50 2.79 15.93
C PHE A 50 -1.54 2.38 16.96
N ARG A 51 -1.28 1.28 17.69
CA ARG A 51 -2.01 1.05 18.95
C ARG A 51 -1.57 2.09 19.96
N THR A 52 -2.53 2.60 20.71
CA THR A 52 -2.32 3.61 21.73
C THR A 52 -2.90 3.16 23.05
N SER A 53 -2.65 3.94 24.11
CA SER A 53 -3.54 3.97 25.26
C SER A 53 -3.96 5.39 25.52
N CYS A 54 -5.26 5.62 25.47
CA CYS A 54 -5.90 6.84 25.95
C CYS A 54 -6.59 6.54 27.28
N GLY A 55 -7.16 7.55 27.94
CA GLY A 55 -8.04 7.31 29.07
C GLY A 55 -9.03 8.44 29.25
N ALA A 56 -9.84 8.38 30.30
CA ALA A 56 -10.95 9.31 30.51
C ALA A 56 -10.49 10.78 30.41
N ALA A 57 -9.38 11.11 31.07
CA ALA A 57 -8.82 12.45 31.12
C ALA A 57 -8.10 12.93 29.83
N THR A 58 -7.98 12.09 28.79
CA THR A 58 -7.44 12.52 27.50
C THR A 58 -8.40 13.51 26.84
N PRO A 59 -7.97 14.74 26.49
CA PRO A 59 -8.87 15.76 25.98
C PRO A 59 -9.37 15.40 24.58
N VAL A 60 -10.67 15.58 24.34
CA VAL A 60 -11.32 15.45 23.02
C VAL A 60 -11.36 16.83 22.36
N GLY A 61 -11.06 16.90 21.07
CA GLY A 61 -11.06 18.16 20.33
C GLY A 61 -10.08 18.19 19.16
N LYS A 62 -9.90 19.39 18.60
CA LYS A 62 -8.91 19.69 17.56
C LYS A 62 -7.76 20.47 18.19
N PHE A 63 -6.56 19.96 17.98
CA PHE A 63 -5.30 20.47 18.53
C PHE A 63 -4.25 20.57 17.43
N LYS A 64 -3.06 21.06 17.79
CA LYS A 64 -1.87 21.07 16.95
C LYS A 64 -0.66 20.64 17.78
N ILE A 65 0.30 19.98 17.15
CA ILE A 65 1.63 19.78 17.74
C ILE A 65 2.30 21.13 17.91
N ILE A 66 2.71 21.49 19.13
CA ILE A 66 3.40 22.76 19.42
C ILE A 66 4.80 22.56 19.97
N SER A 67 5.14 21.35 20.43
CA SER A 67 6.47 21.01 20.90
C SER A 67 6.83 19.57 20.54
N LYS A 68 8.12 19.34 20.32
CA LYS A 68 8.69 18.03 20.01
C LYS A 68 9.98 17.87 20.81
N VAL A 69 10.04 16.85 21.66
CA VAL A 69 11.21 16.59 22.51
C VAL A 69 11.61 15.13 22.37
N ARG A 70 12.89 14.88 22.10
CA ARG A 70 13.51 13.56 22.30
C ARG A 70 14.00 13.50 23.74
N LEU A 71 13.52 12.51 24.48
CA LEU A 71 13.83 12.37 25.91
C LEU A 71 15.10 11.55 26.09
N THR A 72 15.90 11.93 27.09
CA THR A 72 17.20 11.30 27.39
C THR A 72 17.03 9.96 28.09
N ASP A 73 15.98 9.79 28.88
CA ASP A 73 15.63 8.53 29.54
C ASP A 73 14.41 7.85 28.85
N PRO A 74 14.64 6.90 27.94
CA PRO A 74 13.56 6.15 27.28
C PRO A 74 12.82 5.18 28.22
N LYS A 75 13.34 4.92 29.43
CA LYS A 75 12.69 4.10 30.46
C LYS A 75 11.82 4.93 31.44
N GLY A 76 11.84 6.25 31.31
CA GLY A 76 10.97 7.15 32.05
C GLY A 76 9.50 7.03 31.63
N GLU A 77 8.59 7.63 32.42
CA GLU A 77 7.13 7.53 32.20
C GLU A 77 6.66 8.04 30.84
N LEU A 78 7.39 9.02 30.27
CA LEU A 78 7.10 9.59 28.96
C LEU A 78 7.79 8.83 27.81
N GLY A 79 8.61 7.84 28.12
CA GLY A 79 9.33 7.03 27.14
C GLY A 79 10.36 7.83 26.33
N SER A 80 10.57 7.43 25.08
CA SER A 80 11.68 7.95 24.26
C SER A 80 11.43 9.35 23.66
N HIS A 81 10.17 9.74 23.43
CA HIS A 81 9.83 11.00 22.78
C HIS A 81 8.52 11.55 23.34
N PHE A 82 8.40 12.88 23.34
CA PHE A 82 7.20 13.62 23.70
C PHE A 82 6.81 14.60 22.58
N LEU A 83 5.54 14.59 22.20
CA LEU A 83 4.94 15.48 21.22
C LEU A 83 3.81 16.26 21.90
N GLY A 84 4.10 17.48 22.31
CA GLY A 84 3.14 18.31 23.05
C GLY A 84 2.09 18.90 22.13
N ILE A 85 0.82 18.87 22.57
CA ILE A 85 -0.29 19.54 21.90
C ILE A 85 -0.62 20.87 22.58
N ASN A 86 -1.34 21.76 21.90
CA ASN A 86 -1.82 23.04 22.44
C ASN A 86 -3.00 22.86 23.43
N SER A 87 -2.80 22.04 24.46
CA SER A 87 -3.77 21.78 25.51
C SER A 87 -3.04 21.50 26.83
N TYR A 88 -3.59 22.00 27.93
CA TYR A 88 -2.95 21.98 29.24
C TYR A 88 -3.95 21.54 30.32
N HIS A 89 -3.46 20.79 31.29
CA HIS A 89 -4.25 20.34 32.42
C HIS A 89 -4.59 21.52 33.35
N ARG A 90 -5.88 21.83 33.51
CA ARG A 90 -6.37 23.03 34.23
C ARG A 90 -5.78 23.23 35.62
N ARG A 91 -5.63 22.16 36.41
CA ARG A 91 -5.14 22.26 37.80
C ARG A 91 -3.61 22.29 37.94
N THR A 92 -2.89 21.66 37.02
CA THR A 92 -1.44 21.38 37.20
C THR A 92 -0.58 22.17 36.22
N GLY A 93 -1.19 22.83 35.22
CA GLY A 93 -0.47 23.50 34.14
C GLY A 93 0.29 22.55 33.21
N ARG A 94 0.25 21.23 33.43
CA ARG A 94 1.02 20.27 32.63
C ARG A 94 0.46 20.18 31.21
N GLN A 95 1.35 20.23 30.22
CA GLN A 95 0.99 20.09 28.81
C GLN A 95 0.54 18.66 28.50
N PHE A 96 -0.58 18.52 27.78
CA PHE A 96 -0.97 17.25 27.20
C PHE A 96 -0.15 16.95 25.95
N GLY A 97 -0.01 15.67 25.60
CA GLY A 97 0.74 15.28 24.42
C GLY A 97 0.56 13.82 24.02
N ILE A 98 1.31 13.44 22.99
CA ILE A 98 1.49 12.06 22.54
C ILE A 98 2.92 11.68 22.90
N HIS A 99 3.12 10.57 23.61
CA HIS A 99 4.45 10.19 24.07
C HIS A 99 4.68 8.68 24.09
N GLY A 100 5.93 8.27 24.31
CA GLY A 100 6.33 6.87 24.49
C GLY A 100 5.78 6.27 25.79
N THR A 101 6.26 5.10 26.20
CA THR A 101 5.87 4.53 27.49
C THR A 101 6.93 3.56 27.98
N ASN A 102 7.12 3.53 29.30
CA ASN A 102 7.88 2.47 29.97
C ASN A 102 7.02 1.26 30.34
N ARG A 103 5.71 1.33 30.08
CA ARG A 103 4.73 0.26 30.30
C ARG A 103 4.06 -0.14 28.98
N PRO A 104 4.79 -0.82 28.07
CA PRO A 104 4.26 -1.23 26.77
C PRO A 104 3.12 -2.27 26.88
N ASP A 105 3.07 -3.03 27.98
CA ASP A 105 2.03 -3.99 28.35
C ASP A 105 0.63 -3.37 28.53
N LEU A 106 0.57 -2.04 28.69
CA LEU A 106 -0.68 -1.32 28.80
C LEU A 106 -1.26 -0.85 27.46
N ILE A 107 -0.46 -0.83 26.39
CA ILE A 107 -0.91 -0.33 25.10
C ILE A 107 -2.13 -1.13 24.60
N GLY A 108 -3.17 -0.41 24.19
CA GLY A 108 -4.49 -0.95 23.85
C GLY A 108 -5.51 -0.92 24.99
N LYS A 109 -5.10 -0.55 26.22
CA LYS A 109 -6.00 -0.41 27.38
C LYS A 109 -6.33 1.08 27.65
N SER A 110 -7.53 1.34 28.15
CA SER A 110 -8.02 2.69 28.45
C SER A 110 -7.59 3.22 29.83
N VAL A 111 -6.28 3.23 30.11
CA VAL A 111 -5.70 3.45 31.46
C VAL A 111 -4.91 4.75 31.60
N SER A 112 -4.86 5.60 30.57
CA SER A 112 -4.09 6.84 30.66
C SER A 112 -4.79 7.89 31.56
N ARG A 113 -4.02 8.65 32.33
CA ARG A 113 -4.54 9.80 33.12
C ARG A 113 -4.52 11.12 32.33
N GLY A 114 -4.40 11.07 31.00
CA GLY A 114 -4.37 12.29 30.17
C GLY A 114 -3.74 12.08 28.81
N CYS A 115 -2.42 11.93 28.75
CA CYS A 115 -1.71 11.89 27.48
C CYS A 115 -1.95 10.59 26.68
N VAL A 116 -1.82 10.69 25.36
CA VAL A 116 -1.89 9.53 24.45
C VAL A 116 -0.56 8.78 24.49
N ARG A 117 -0.58 7.50 24.84
CA ARG A 117 0.63 6.67 24.94
C ARG A 117 0.84 5.81 23.71
N LEU A 118 2.09 5.67 23.29
CA LEU A 118 2.57 4.76 22.24
C LEU A 118 3.76 3.96 22.78
N ILE A 119 4.07 2.80 22.18
CA ILE A 119 5.36 2.16 22.43
C ILE A 119 6.50 3.05 21.92
N ASN A 120 7.68 2.97 22.56
CA ASN A 120 8.83 3.83 22.25
C ASN A 120 9.28 3.80 20.77
N LYS A 121 9.15 2.65 20.11
CA LYS A 121 9.43 2.50 18.68
C LYS A 121 8.45 3.30 17.81
N ASP A 122 7.17 3.30 18.18
CA ASP A 122 6.11 3.93 17.40
C ASP A 122 6.06 5.44 17.60
N VAL A 123 6.29 5.93 18.82
CA VAL A 123 6.40 7.39 19.04
C VAL A 123 7.60 7.98 18.31
N ALA A 124 8.70 7.24 18.17
CA ALA A 124 9.86 7.69 17.40
C ALA A 124 9.54 7.84 15.90
N VAL A 125 8.73 6.92 15.34
CA VAL A 125 8.22 7.04 13.97
C VAL A 125 7.27 8.22 13.85
N LEU A 126 6.32 8.37 14.78
CA LEU A 126 5.42 9.53 14.78
C LEU A 126 6.22 10.84 14.84
N TYR A 127 7.25 10.88 15.68
CA TYR A 127 8.15 12.03 15.81
C TYR A 127 8.85 12.40 14.50
N SER A 128 9.28 11.44 13.68
CA SER A 128 9.96 11.77 12.42
C SER A 128 9.03 12.28 11.33
N VAL A 129 7.72 12.00 11.42
CA VAL A 129 6.75 12.31 10.34
C VAL A 129 5.86 13.51 10.63
N VAL A 130 5.69 13.92 11.89
CA VAL A 130 4.91 15.12 12.23
C VAL A 130 5.81 16.33 12.45
N ASN A 131 5.32 17.51 12.09
CA ASN A 131 6.01 18.78 12.35
C ASN A 131 5.27 19.58 13.42
N ILE A 132 5.94 20.59 13.98
CA ILE A 132 5.24 21.65 14.72
C ILE A 132 4.19 22.26 13.78
N GLY A 133 2.97 22.43 14.30
CA GLY A 133 1.79 22.86 13.55
C GLY A 133 0.93 21.71 13.00
N THR A 134 1.41 20.46 12.98
CA THR A 134 0.61 19.31 12.50
C THR A 134 -0.70 19.20 13.29
N PRO A 135 -1.88 19.23 12.62
CA PRO A 135 -3.17 19.06 13.27
C PRO A 135 -3.31 17.70 13.95
N VAL A 136 -3.87 17.69 15.15
CA VAL A 136 -4.20 16.50 15.94
C VAL A 136 -5.68 16.53 16.29
N ILE A 137 -6.44 15.53 15.91
CA ILE A 137 -7.88 15.45 16.20
C ILE A 137 -8.10 14.24 17.10
N ILE A 138 -8.51 14.50 18.35
CA ILE A 138 -8.81 13.46 19.33
C ILE A 138 -10.32 13.36 19.47
N LYS A 139 -10.90 12.17 19.27
CA LYS A 139 -12.33 11.92 19.41
C LYS A 139 -12.61 10.81 20.41
N ALA A 140 -13.81 10.84 21.00
CA ALA A 140 -14.32 9.75 21.81
C ALA A 140 -14.57 8.50 20.97
N ASP A 141 -15.09 8.67 19.75
CA ASP A 141 -15.39 7.61 18.78
C ASP A 141 -15.16 8.16 17.35
N PHE A 142 -14.45 7.41 16.50
CA PHE A 142 -14.45 7.64 15.05
C PHE A 142 -15.38 6.63 14.37
N PRO A 143 -16.56 7.02 13.86
CA PRO A 143 -17.53 6.09 13.27
C PRO A 143 -17.14 5.46 11.92
N ASP A 144 -15.87 5.50 11.48
CA ASP A 144 -15.47 5.08 10.13
C ASP A 144 -14.29 4.08 10.09
N ILE A 145 -13.95 3.44 11.21
CA ILE A 145 -12.96 2.35 11.23
C ILE A 145 -13.58 1.14 11.94
N PRO A 146 -14.13 0.14 11.22
CA PRO A 146 -14.84 -0.98 11.84
C PRO A 146 -13.97 -1.74 12.88
N PRO A 147 -14.45 -1.95 14.13
CA PRO A 147 -13.65 -2.52 15.23
C PRO A 147 -13.08 -3.92 14.95
N GLN A 148 -13.77 -4.74 14.16
CA GLN A 148 -13.30 -6.09 13.78
C GLN A 148 -12.18 -6.10 12.71
N GLN A 149 -11.85 -4.95 12.10
CA GLN A 149 -10.74 -4.82 11.14
C GLN A 149 -9.42 -4.42 11.80
N SER A 150 -9.42 -4.10 13.10
CA SER A 150 -8.24 -3.59 13.81
C SER A 150 -7.23 -4.68 14.19
N GLU A 151 -7.70 -5.87 14.59
CA GLU A 151 -6.83 -7.01 14.94
C GLU A 151 -6.28 -7.75 13.71
N VAL A 152 -7.09 -7.90 12.66
CA VAL A 152 -6.68 -8.52 11.39
C VAL A 152 -5.67 -7.63 10.65
N ARG A 153 -5.80 -6.29 10.74
CA ARG A 153 -4.79 -5.35 10.21
C ARG A 153 -3.45 -5.50 10.90
N LEU A 154 -3.41 -5.62 12.23
CA LEU A 154 -2.16 -5.71 12.98
C LEU A 154 -1.39 -7.00 12.69
N ARG A 155 -2.06 -8.15 12.61
CA ARG A 155 -1.39 -9.43 12.29
C ARG A 155 -0.86 -9.49 10.85
N SER A 156 -1.49 -8.79 9.91
CA SER A 156 -1.01 -8.72 8.51
C SER A 156 0.15 -7.74 8.26
N ILE A 157 0.45 -6.87 9.24
CA ILE A 157 1.51 -5.84 9.14
C ILE A 157 2.79 -6.26 9.90
N PHE A 158 2.68 -7.13 10.90
CA PHE A 158 3.77 -7.46 11.81
C PHE A 158 4.15 -8.93 11.74
N ASP A 159 4.91 -9.30 10.71
CA ASP A 159 5.82 -10.44 10.81
C ASP A 159 7.20 -9.90 11.25
N LEU A 160 7.48 -10.07 12.55
CA LEU A 160 8.35 -9.22 13.35
C LEU A 160 9.84 -9.59 13.33
N LYS A 161 10.31 -10.36 12.35
CA LYS A 161 11.74 -10.67 12.29
C LYS A 161 12.54 -9.80 11.32
N GLU A 162 12.06 -9.42 10.13
CA GLU A 162 12.94 -8.71 9.16
C GLU A 162 12.29 -7.75 8.11
N ALA A 163 11.13 -7.13 8.37
CA ALA A 163 10.50 -6.25 7.35
C ALA A 163 10.58 -4.73 7.66
N LYS A 164 11.07 -3.94 6.68
CA LYS A 164 10.65 -2.54 6.53
C LYS A 164 9.13 -2.50 6.31
N LYS A 165 8.41 -1.59 6.99
CA LYS A 165 6.93 -1.50 6.94
C LYS A 165 6.45 -1.32 5.48
N ILE A 166 5.60 -2.22 4.98
CA ILE A 166 4.89 -2.06 3.71
C ILE A 166 3.63 -1.21 3.97
N TYR A 167 3.47 -0.12 3.22
CA TYR A 167 2.31 0.76 3.33
C TYR A 167 1.22 0.36 2.34
N TRP A 168 0.30 -0.49 2.79
CA TRP A 168 -0.91 -0.83 2.04
C TRP A 168 -1.96 0.27 2.16
N GLN A 169 -2.38 0.81 1.03
CA GLN A 169 -3.48 1.76 0.87
C GLN A 169 -4.77 1.02 0.48
N ILE A 170 -5.93 1.55 0.84
CA ILE A 170 -7.22 1.03 0.38
C ILE A 170 -7.51 1.65 -0.99
N ALA A 171 -7.71 0.81 -2.01
CA ALA A 171 -8.16 1.23 -3.33
C ALA A 171 -9.70 1.40 -3.40
N GLY A 172 -10.41 0.65 -2.56
CA GLY A 172 -11.86 0.64 -2.44
C GLY A 172 -12.31 -0.61 -1.68
N TYR A 173 -13.59 -0.95 -1.79
CA TYR A 173 -14.19 -2.07 -1.10
C TYR A 173 -14.90 -3.00 -2.08
N SER A 174 -14.86 -4.31 -1.79
CA SER A 174 -15.59 -5.36 -2.51
C SER A 174 -17.10 -5.28 -2.27
N VAL A 175 -17.86 -6.17 -2.90
CA VAL A 175 -19.31 -6.29 -2.70
C VAL A 175 -19.71 -6.42 -1.22
N GLU A 176 -19.01 -7.25 -0.45
CA GLU A 176 -19.28 -7.47 0.99
C GLU A 176 -18.52 -6.48 1.89
N GLY A 177 -17.97 -5.40 1.33
CA GLY A 177 -17.31 -4.35 2.11
C GLY A 177 -15.90 -4.72 2.60
N ARG A 178 -15.26 -5.75 2.04
CA ARG A 178 -13.85 -6.06 2.35
C ARG A 178 -12.92 -5.10 1.60
N PRO A 179 -11.91 -4.51 2.26
CA PRO A 179 -11.00 -3.58 1.59
C PRO A 179 -10.12 -4.28 0.56
N ILE A 180 -10.02 -3.69 -0.63
CA ILE A 180 -9.04 -4.05 -1.65
C ILE A 180 -7.80 -3.19 -1.43
N TYR A 181 -6.67 -3.85 -1.13
CA TYR A 181 -5.43 -3.18 -0.81
C TYR A 181 -4.50 -3.05 -2.01
N TYR A 182 -3.81 -1.91 -2.09
CA TYR A 182 -2.69 -1.73 -3.01
C TYR A 182 -1.50 -1.04 -2.33
N ALA A 183 -0.29 -1.26 -2.83
CA ALA A 183 0.93 -0.58 -2.37
C ALA A 183 1.70 -0.03 -3.57
N VAL A 184 2.47 1.03 -3.35
CA VAL A 184 3.30 1.66 -4.39
C VAL A 184 4.75 1.65 -3.94
N PHE A 185 5.64 1.22 -4.84
CA PHE A 185 7.08 1.16 -4.61
C PHE A 185 7.82 1.90 -5.73
N GLY A 186 8.81 2.72 -5.37
CA GLY A 186 9.57 3.51 -6.32
C GLY A 186 8.79 4.71 -6.88
N GLU A 187 9.53 5.60 -7.55
CA GLU A 187 9.00 6.86 -8.07
C GLU A 187 9.22 7.03 -9.57
N GLY A 188 9.82 6.03 -10.23
CA GLY A 188 10.20 6.09 -11.64
C GLY A 188 9.03 6.25 -12.62
N GLU A 189 9.40 6.55 -13.86
CA GLU A 189 8.46 6.72 -14.96
C GLU A 189 8.04 5.40 -15.59
N ASN A 190 8.85 4.34 -15.48
CA ASN A 190 8.50 3.00 -15.96
C ASN A 190 7.57 2.30 -14.94
N VAL A 191 6.26 2.40 -15.18
CA VAL A 191 5.21 1.97 -14.26
C VAL A 191 4.75 0.53 -14.56
N THR A 192 4.74 -0.33 -13.54
CA THR A 192 4.20 -1.69 -13.61
C THR A 192 3.06 -1.86 -12.62
N LEU A 193 1.89 -2.28 -13.09
CA LEU A 193 0.79 -2.74 -12.23
C LEU A 193 0.84 -4.26 -12.09
N VAL A 194 0.88 -4.78 -10.87
CA VAL A 194 0.84 -6.22 -10.58
C VAL A 194 -0.40 -6.54 -9.76
N LEU A 195 -1.14 -7.57 -10.17
CA LEU A 195 -2.42 -7.96 -9.56
C LEU A 195 -2.34 -9.41 -9.09
N GLY A 196 -2.77 -9.67 -7.86
CA GLY A 196 -3.02 -11.02 -7.35
C GLY A 196 -4.51 -11.20 -7.01
N GLY A 197 -4.96 -12.46 -6.99
CA GLY A 197 -6.28 -12.85 -6.51
C GLY A 197 -7.43 -12.24 -7.29
N ILE A 198 -7.34 -12.17 -8.62
CA ILE A 198 -8.51 -11.86 -9.46
C ILE A 198 -9.56 -12.98 -9.32
N HIS A 199 -9.13 -14.24 -9.31
CA HIS A 199 -9.97 -15.34 -8.88
C HIS A 199 -9.66 -15.69 -7.42
N GLY A 200 -10.70 -15.81 -6.60
CA GLY A 200 -10.54 -15.96 -5.15
C GLY A 200 -10.04 -17.34 -4.70
N ASP A 201 -10.17 -18.35 -5.55
CA ASP A 201 -9.68 -19.72 -5.35
C ASP A 201 -8.21 -19.91 -5.75
N GLU A 202 -7.49 -18.84 -6.10
CA GLU A 202 -6.06 -18.85 -6.47
C GLU A 202 -5.18 -18.19 -5.37
N PRO A 203 -5.07 -18.78 -4.16
CA PRO A 203 -4.48 -18.12 -3.00
C PRO A 203 -2.97 -17.85 -3.11
N ASN A 204 -2.24 -18.69 -3.84
CA ASN A 204 -0.80 -18.56 -4.10
C ASN A 204 -0.45 -17.27 -4.87
N THR A 205 -1.40 -16.72 -5.64
CA THR A 205 -1.22 -15.45 -6.35
C THR A 205 -1.13 -14.26 -5.37
N VAL A 206 -1.98 -14.25 -4.34
CA VAL A 206 -1.98 -13.23 -3.27
C VAL A 206 -0.69 -13.32 -2.46
N GLU A 207 -0.29 -14.55 -2.12
CA GLU A 207 0.94 -14.81 -1.38
C GLU A 207 2.18 -14.35 -2.16
N LEU A 208 2.21 -14.56 -3.48
CA LEU A 208 3.29 -14.11 -4.35
C LEU A 208 3.38 -12.58 -4.40
N VAL A 209 2.25 -11.87 -4.49
CA VAL A 209 2.21 -10.40 -4.41
C VAL A 209 2.73 -9.90 -3.07
N GLU A 210 2.34 -10.52 -1.96
CA GLU A 210 2.83 -10.14 -0.64
C GLU A 210 4.34 -10.38 -0.48
N LYS A 211 4.84 -11.52 -0.96
CA LYS A 211 6.27 -11.84 -0.92
C LYS A 211 7.08 -10.87 -1.80
N LEU A 212 6.57 -10.52 -2.98
CA LEU A 212 7.15 -9.48 -3.83
C LEU A 212 7.17 -8.12 -3.12
N ALA A 213 6.06 -7.72 -2.47
CA ALA A 213 5.99 -6.48 -1.71
C ALA A 213 7.05 -6.42 -0.59
N ARG A 214 7.21 -7.51 0.17
CA ARG A 214 8.28 -7.64 1.19
C ARG A 214 9.65 -7.50 0.56
N TYR A 215 9.90 -8.22 -0.53
CA TYR A 215 11.18 -8.16 -1.23
C TYR A 215 11.52 -6.75 -1.72
N LEU A 216 10.59 -6.05 -2.38
CA LEU A 216 10.81 -4.69 -2.85
C LEU A 216 11.04 -3.70 -1.70
N SER A 217 10.38 -3.88 -0.55
CA SER A 217 10.54 -3.00 0.61
C SER A 217 11.96 -2.99 1.21
N VAL A 218 12.68 -4.12 1.10
CA VAL A 218 14.05 -4.27 1.64
C VAL A 218 15.13 -4.20 0.56
N ASN A 219 14.75 -4.18 -0.73
CA ASN A 219 15.66 -4.09 -1.87
C ASN A 219 15.41 -2.83 -2.72
N PRO A 220 15.68 -1.61 -2.21
CA PRO A 220 15.38 -0.36 -2.92
C PRO A 220 16.17 -0.21 -4.23
N LYS A 221 17.31 -0.90 -4.39
CA LYS A 221 18.06 -0.92 -5.65
C LYS A 221 17.24 -1.48 -6.82
N CYS A 222 16.30 -2.39 -6.55
CA CYS A 222 15.40 -2.93 -7.57
C CYS A 222 14.38 -1.90 -8.09
N LEU A 223 14.23 -0.77 -7.38
CA LEU A 223 13.24 0.27 -7.68
C LEU A 223 13.84 1.47 -8.44
N ARG A 224 15.12 1.41 -8.85
CA ARG A 224 15.74 2.47 -9.65
C ARG A 224 14.98 2.62 -10.97
N ASN A 225 14.53 3.84 -11.26
CA ASN A 225 13.81 4.24 -12.47
C ASN A 225 12.49 3.49 -12.75
N VAL A 226 11.97 2.73 -11.78
CA VAL A 226 10.68 2.04 -11.91
C VAL A 226 9.70 2.49 -10.84
N LYS A 227 8.41 2.30 -11.13
CA LYS A 227 7.33 2.44 -10.17
C LYS A 227 6.48 1.18 -10.23
N VAL A 228 6.26 0.53 -9.10
CA VAL A 228 5.50 -0.71 -9.01
C VAL A 228 4.27 -0.49 -8.16
N VAL A 229 3.10 -0.73 -8.75
CA VAL A 229 1.80 -0.69 -8.08
C VAL A 229 1.36 -2.13 -7.87
N LEU A 230 1.29 -2.59 -6.62
CA LEU A 230 0.89 -3.95 -6.28
C LEU A 230 -0.54 -3.94 -5.74
N VAL A 231 -1.48 -4.67 -6.35
CA VAL A 231 -2.79 -4.97 -5.77
C VAL A 231 -2.74 -6.33 -5.11
N ARG A 232 -2.91 -6.35 -3.79
CA ARG A 232 -2.73 -7.54 -2.95
C ARG A 232 -3.67 -8.68 -3.33
N CYS A 233 -4.96 -8.38 -3.33
CA CYS A 233 -6.04 -9.32 -3.62
C CYS A 233 -7.19 -8.53 -4.24
N ALA A 234 -7.43 -8.73 -5.53
CA ALA A 234 -8.48 -8.06 -6.28
C ALA A 234 -9.89 -8.57 -5.93
N ASN A 235 -10.03 -9.82 -5.48
CA ASN A 235 -11.28 -10.46 -5.11
C ASN A 235 -11.26 -10.97 -3.66
N PRO A 236 -11.26 -10.08 -2.65
CA PRO A 236 -11.18 -10.50 -1.25
C PRO A 236 -12.41 -11.30 -0.79
N ASP A 237 -13.58 -11.09 -1.41
CA ASP A 237 -14.80 -11.85 -1.10
C ASP A 237 -14.72 -13.27 -1.63
N GLY A 238 -14.36 -13.43 -2.90
CA GLY A 238 -14.10 -14.75 -3.48
C GLY A 238 -13.01 -15.47 -2.71
N ARG A 239 -11.97 -14.76 -2.26
CA ARG A 239 -10.88 -15.34 -1.46
C ARG A 239 -11.34 -15.85 -0.10
N ALA A 240 -12.19 -15.09 0.58
CA ALA A 240 -12.78 -15.50 1.85
C ALA A 240 -13.65 -16.75 1.69
N LYS A 241 -14.37 -16.86 0.57
CA LYS A 241 -15.24 -18.00 0.23
C LYS A 241 -14.54 -19.13 -0.54
N ARG A 242 -13.25 -18.99 -0.86
CA ARG A 242 -12.44 -19.93 -1.68
C ARG A 242 -13.11 -20.28 -3.02
N GLN A 243 -13.62 -19.26 -3.70
CA GLN A 243 -14.31 -19.41 -4.99
C GLN A 243 -13.68 -18.50 -6.04
N ARG A 244 -13.80 -18.90 -7.30
CA ARG A 244 -13.34 -18.13 -8.45
C ARG A 244 -13.96 -16.73 -8.53
N THR A 245 -15.27 -16.66 -8.38
CA THR A 245 -16.08 -15.46 -8.62
C THR A 245 -16.15 -14.56 -7.38
N ASN A 246 -16.60 -13.31 -7.52
CA ASN A 246 -16.86 -12.43 -6.36
C ASN A 246 -18.14 -12.84 -5.61
N ALA A 247 -18.54 -12.06 -4.59
CA ALA A 247 -19.72 -12.38 -3.77
C ALA A 247 -21.04 -12.45 -4.55
N ARG A 248 -21.15 -11.80 -5.73
CA ARG A 248 -22.32 -11.86 -6.62
C ARG A 248 -22.24 -12.98 -7.66
N GLY A 249 -21.24 -13.85 -7.54
CA GLY A 249 -21.03 -14.94 -8.49
C GLY A 249 -20.51 -14.46 -9.85
N VAL A 250 -19.94 -13.25 -9.95
CA VAL A 250 -19.35 -12.71 -11.19
C VAL A 250 -17.86 -13.05 -11.27
N ASP A 251 -17.41 -13.51 -12.43
CA ASP A 251 -15.99 -13.65 -12.75
C ASP A 251 -15.44 -12.26 -13.09
N ILE A 252 -14.60 -11.71 -12.21
CA ILE A 252 -13.99 -10.38 -12.39
C ILE A 252 -13.19 -10.33 -13.69
N ASN A 253 -12.53 -11.42 -14.09
CA ASN A 253 -11.80 -11.50 -15.36
C ASN A 253 -12.71 -11.75 -16.58
N ARG A 254 -14.01 -11.51 -16.43
CA ARG A 254 -15.00 -11.42 -17.51
C ARG A 254 -15.83 -10.14 -17.40
N ASN A 255 -15.65 -9.31 -16.38
CA ASN A 255 -16.48 -8.13 -16.14
C ASN A 255 -15.90 -6.84 -16.73
N PHE A 256 -14.71 -6.83 -17.32
CA PHE A 256 -14.10 -5.58 -17.83
C PHE A 256 -14.87 -4.98 -19.03
N PRO A 257 -14.94 -3.64 -19.14
CA PRO A 257 -15.68 -2.93 -20.18
C PRO A 257 -14.96 -2.99 -21.52
N THR A 258 -15.17 -4.09 -22.22
CA THR A 258 -14.58 -4.44 -23.51
C THR A 258 -15.65 -4.47 -24.59
N LYS A 259 -15.26 -4.21 -25.84
CA LYS A 259 -16.14 -4.30 -27.00
C LYS A 259 -16.68 -5.73 -27.19
N ASP A 260 -15.89 -6.74 -26.81
CA ASP A 260 -16.26 -8.15 -26.93
C ASP A 260 -17.11 -8.67 -25.76
N TRP A 261 -17.40 -7.85 -24.72
CA TRP A 261 -18.04 -8.29 -23.47
C TRP A 261 -19.36 -9.06 -23.66
N ASN A 262 -20.09 -8.82 -24.75
CA ASN A 262 -21.34 -9.51 -25.06
C ASN A 262 -21.20 -10.87 -25.79
N LEU A 263 -20.00 -11.28 -26.20
CA LEU A 263 -19.81 -12.47 -27.07
C LEU A 263 -19.72 -13.79 -26.29
N GLY A 264 -20.40 -14.87 -26.70
CA GLY A 264 -20.23 -16.21 -26.10
C GLY A 264 -20.97 -16.46 -24.78
N ARG A 265 -20.61 -17.53 -24.06
CA ARG A 265 -21.37 -18.05 -22.89
C ARG A 265 -21.27 -17.17 -21.64
N LYS A 266 -22.41 -16.83 -21.02
CA LYS A 266 -22.51 -15.96 -19.83
C LYS A 266 -22.85 -16.68 -18.52
N SER A 267 -22.86 -18.02 -18.48
CA SER A 267 -23.34 -18.79 -17.32
C SER A 267 -22.24 -19.49 -16.51
N GLY A 268 -22.54 -19.79 -15.24
CA GLY A 268 -21.65 -20.51 -14.33
C GLY A 268 -20.37 -19.73 -14.02
N ARG A 269 -19.22 -20.41 -14.10
CA ARG A 269 -17.90 -19.82 -13.82
C ARG A 269 -17.47 -18.70 -14.79
N TYR A 270 -18.23 -18.46 -15.85
CA TYR A 270 -18.01 -17.39 -16.84
C TYR A 270 -19.07 -16.28 -16.74
N ASN A 271 -19.78 -16.20 -15.63
CA ASN A 271 -20.73 -15.11 -15.36
C ASN A 271 -20.00 -13.77 -15.42
N ARG A 272 -20.53 -12.88 -16.26
CA ARG A 272 -19.92 -11.60 -16.62
C ARG A 272 -20.44 -10.42 -15.83
N GLY A 273 -21.47 -10.61 -15.01
CA GLY A 273 -22.22 -9.52 -14.40
C GLY A 273 -23.33 -8.99 -15.30
N ILE A 274 -24.10 -8.06 -14.76
CA ILE A 274 -25.30 -7.50 -15.42
C ILE A 274 -24.97 -6.47 -16.51
N ALA A 275 -23.76 -5.89 -16.46
CA ALA A 275 -23.24 -4.93 -17.42
C ALA A 275 -21.71 -4.97 -17.39
N PRO A 276 -21.01 -4.48 -18.44
CA PRO A 276 -19.58 -4.27 -18.36
C PRO A 276 -19.26 -3.30 -17.21
N GLU A 277 -18.20 -3.60 -16.44
CA GLU A 277 -17.77 -2.85 -15.26
C GLU A 277 -18.83 -2.75 -14.14
N SER A 278 -19.79 -3.68 -14.07
CA SER A 278 -20.83 -3.68 -13.03
C SER A 278 -20.27 -3.90 -11.61
N GLU A 279 -19.15 -4.63 -11.48
CA GLU A 279 -18.64 -5.07 -10.19
C GLU A 279 -17.71 -4.01 -9.56
N PRO A 280 -17.81 -3.79 -8.22
CA PRO A 280 -16.94 -2.84 -7.53
C PRO A 280 -15.45 -3.22 -7.65
N GLU A 281 -15.11 -4.51 -7.64
CA GLU A 281 -13.75 -5.00 -7.80
C GLU A 281 -13.16 -4.58 -9.17
N THR A 282 -13.92 -4.76 -10.25
CA THR A 282 -13.53 -4.37 -11.61
C THR A 282 -13.33 -2.86 -11.71
N ARG A 283 -14.28 -2.06 -11.20
CA ARG A 283 -14.17 -0.59 -11.16
C ARG A 283 -12.91 -0.11 -10.46
N ILE A 284 -12.52 -0.79 -9.37
CA ILE A 284 -11.30 -0.44 -8.63
C ILE A 284 -10.05 -0.69 -9.47
N ILE A 285 -9.96 -1.82 -10.18
CA ILE A 285 -8.83 -2.12 -11.08
C ILE A 285 -8.78 -1.10 -12.22
N VAL A 286 -9.92 -0.80 -12.85
CA VAL A 286 -10.03 0.20 -13.92
C VAL A 286 -9.54 1.58 -13.45
N ARG A 287 -9.95 2.02 -12.25
CA ARG A 287 -9.49 3.28 -11.66
C ARG A 287 -7.99 3.28 -11.37
N LEU A 288 -7.41 2.16 -10.93
CA LEU A 288 -5.96 2.06 -10.71
C LEU A 288 -5.19 2.15 -12.04
N ILE A 289 -5.68 1.52 -13.09
CA ILE A 289 -5.10 1.63 -14.44
C ILE A 289 -5.17 3.08 -14.93
N GLN A 290 -6.32 3.75 -14.78
CA GLN A 290 -6.48 5.17 -15.16
C GLN A 290 -5.56 6.08 -14.33
N ARG A 291 -5.48 5.86 -13.01
CA ARG A 291 -4.71 6.68 -12.09
C ARG A 291 -3.21 6.57 -12.31
N TYR A 292 -2.70 5.36 -12.49
CA TYR A 292 -1.26 5.12 -12.57
C TYR A 292 -0.72 5.01 -13.99
N ARG A 293 -1.60 4.87 -15.00
CA ARG A 293 -1.26 4.76 -16.42
C ARG A 293 -0.08 3.80 -16.64
N PRO A 294 -0.21 2.53 -16.22
CA PRO A 294 0.91 1.60 -16.23
C PRO A 294 1.42 1.37 -17.66
N ASP A 295 2.74 1.33 -17.84
CA ASP A 295 3.36 0.91 -19.09
C ASP A 295 3.17 -0.58 -19.34
N LYS A 296 2.97 -1.36 -18.27
CA LYS A 296 2.72 -2.80 -18.33
C LYS A 296 1.96 -3.32 -17.13
N ILE A 297 1.20 -4.40 -17.35
CA ILE A 297 0.39 -5.06 -16.33
C ILE A 297 0.82 -6.53 -16.22
N ILE A 298 0.96 -7.02 -14.99
CA ILE A 298 1.19 -8.43 -14.70
C ILE A 298 0.02 -8.92 -13.84
N SER A 299 -0.88 -9.73 -14.42
CA SER A 299 -1.95 -10.41 -13.71
C SER A 299 -1.48 -11.82 -13.33
N ILE A 300 -1.42 -12.12 -12.04
CA ILE A 300 -0.97 -13.42 -11.54
C ILE A 300 -2.20 -14.31 -11.34
N HIS A 301 -2.18 -15.48 -11.97
CA HIS A 301 -3.22 -16.49 -11.95
C HIS A 301 -2.64 -17.87 -11.64
N ALA A 302 -3.50 -18.88 -11.51
CA ALA A 302 -3.12 -20.27 -11.35
C ALA A 302 -4.25 -21.18 -11.88
N PRO A 303 -4.02 -22.47 -12.21
CA PRO A 303 -2.78 -23.21 -12.05
C PRO A 303 -2.08 -23.59 -13.37
N LEU A 304 -2.28 -22.85 -14.47
CA LEU A 304 -1.96 -23.33 -15.83
C LEU A 304 -0.46 -23.44 -16.16
N HIS A 305 0.45 -23.03 -15.26
CA HIS A 305 1.91 -23.16 -15.43
C HIS A 305 2.46 -22.59 -16.76
N GLN A 306 2.12 -21.34 -17.06
CA GLN A 306 2.53 -20.69 -18.31
C GLN A 306 2.60 -19.18 -18.18
N ILE A 307 3.18 -18.52 -19.19
CA ILE A 307 3.13 -17.07 -19.37
C ILE A 307 2.25 -16.81 -20.59
N ASN A 308 0.99 -16.46 -20.36
CA ASN A 308 0.12 -15.95 -21.41
C ASN A 308 0.32 -14.43 -21.55
N TYR A 309 0.15 -13.88 -22.74
CA TYR A 309 0.22 -12.43 -22.93
C TYR A 309 -0.81 -11.89 -23.92
N ASP A 310 -1.19 -10.62 -23.73
CA ASP A 310 -2.08 -9.86 -24.61
C ASP A 310 -1.46 -8.48 -24.91
N GLY A 311 -1.76 -7.94 -26.10
CA GLY A 311 -1.15 -6.69 -26.57
C GLY A 311 0.37 -6.83 -26.85
N PRO A 312 1.14 -5.73 -26.84
CA PRO A 312 2.55 -5.72 -27.22
C PRO A 312 3.50 -6.26 -26.13
N ALA A 313 3.15 -7.42 -25.54
CA ALA A 313 3.81 -8.00 -24.37
C ALA A 313 4.77 -9.16 -24.67
N ALA A 314 4.91 -9.60 -25.92
CA ALA A 314 5.69 -10.77 -26.31
C ALA A 314 7.15 -10.74 -25.80
N ARG A 315 7.82 -9.57 -25.87
CA ARG A 315 9.22 -9.42 -25.40
C ARG A 315 9.34 -9.53 -23.89
N ILE A 316 8.36 -9.01 -23.15
CA ILE A 316 8.31 -9.12 -21.69
C ILE A 316 8.09 -10.59 -21.31
N ALA A 317 7.13 -11.26 -21.97
CA ALA A 317 6.84 -12.67 -21.76
C ALA A 317 8.08 -13.56 -22.01
N ALA A 318 8.79 -13.33 -23.12
CA ALA A 318 10.02 -14.05 -23.44
C ALA A 318 11.12 -13.85 -22.39
N ILE A 319 11.30 -12.63 -21.88
CA ILE A 319 12.29 -12.36 -20.83
C ILE A 319 11.90 -13.04 -19.52
N MET A 320 10.63 -13.00 -19.12
CA MET A 320 10.16 -13.73 -17.94
C MET A 320 10.42 -15.23 -18.07
N SER A 321 10.12 -15.81 -19.23
CA SER A 321 10.32 -17.23 -19.54
C SER A 321 11.80 -17.64 -19.44
N LYS A 322 12.75 -16.79 -19.84
CA LYS A 322 14.19 -17.06 -19.63
C LYS A 322 14.57 -17.27 -18.17
N TYR A 323 13.84 -16.69 -17.22
CA TYR A 323 14.12 -16.83 -15.79
C TYR A 323 13.37 -17.99 -15.14
N ASN A 324 12.08 -18.17 -15.43
CA ASN A 324 11.26 -19.19 -14.75
C ASN A 324 11.05 -20.48 -15.57
N GLY A 325 11.43 -20.50 -16.85
CA GLY A 325 11.28 -21.64 -17.76
C GLY A 325 9.85 -21.90 -18.22
N TYR A 326 8.89 -21.00 -17.94
CA TYR A 326 7.49 -21.24 -18.27
C TYR A 326 7.25 -21.08 -19.77
N ARG A 327 6.37 -21.92 -20.32
CA ARG A 327 5.96 -21.81 -21.72
C ARG A 327 5.29 -20.46 -21.97
N VAL A 328 5.70 -19.78 -23.03
CA VAL A 328 5.05 -18.55 -23.49
C VAL A 328 3.94 -18.87 -24.48
N THR A 329 2.77 -18.26 -24.30
CA THR A 329 1.64 -18.37 -25.23
C THR A 329 0.96 -17.02 -25.43
N SER A 330 0.41 -16.78 -26.63
CA SER A 330 -0.46 -15.65 -26.95
C SER A 330 -1.94 -16.06 -26.99
N ASN A 331 -2.24 -17.34 -26.80
CA ASN A 331 -3.58 -17.89 -26.86
C ASN A 331 -3.79 -18.89 -25.72
N ILE A 332 -4.78 -18.61 -24.87
CA ILE A 332 -5.16 -19.45 -23.74
C ILE A 332 -6.01 -20.66 -24.16
N GLY A 333 -6.36 -20.77 -25.45
CA GLY A 333 -7.09 -21.91 -26.02
C GLY A 333 -8.61 -21.75 -26.08
N TYR A 334 -9.15 -20.59 -25.65
CA TYR A 334 -10.58 -20.28 -25.74
C TYR A 334 -10.83 -18.76 -25.65
N PRO A 335 -11.97 -18.24 -26.14
CA PRO A 335 -12.30 -16.82 -26.05
C PRO A 335 -12.46 -16.34 -24.59
N THR A 336 -11.94 -15.16 -24.28
CA THR A 336 -12.01 -14.54 -22.95
C THR A 336 -12.64 -13.15 -22.97
N PRO A 337 -13.91 -13.01 -23.39
CA PRO A 337 -14.53 -11.69 -23.51
C PRO A 337 -14.74 -11.04 -22.15
N GLY A 338 -14.54 -9.72 -22.07
CA GLY A 338 -14.54 -9.04 -20.77
C GLY A 338 -13.32 -9.29 -19.90
N SER A 339 -12.23 -9.83 -20.45
CA SER A 339 -10.98 -10.04 -19.68
C SER A 339 -10.12 -8.79 -19.58
N LEU A 340 -9.24 -8.79 -18.57
CA LEU A 340 -8.22 -7.75 -18.40
C LEU A 340 -7.26 -7.70 -19.61
N GLY A 341 -6.91 -8.86 -20.16
CA GLY A 341 -6.07 -8.98 -21.36
C GLY A 341 -6.68 -8.30 -22.58
N THR A 342 -7.98 -8.49 -22.83
CA THR A 342 -8.69 -7.73 -23.88
C THR A 342 -8.73 -6.24 -23.54
N TYR A 343 -9.18 -5.88 -22.33
CA TYR A 343 -9.38 -4.49 -21.92
C TYR A 343 -8.11 -3.63 -22.01
N ALA A 344 -7.01 -4.07 -21.41
CA ALA A 344 -5.78 -3.30 -21.36
C ALA A 344 -4.84 -3.64 -22.53
N GLY A 345 -4.69 -4.92 -22.85
CA GLY A 345 -3.78 -5.41 -23.89
C GLY A 345 -4.26 -5.08 -25.29
N LYS A 346 -5.39 -5.66 -25.69
CA LYS A 346 -5.88 -5.58 -27.08
C LYS A 346 -6.47 -4.22 -27.42
N GLU A 347 -7.28 -3.65 -26.54
CA GLU A 347 -8.02 -2.42 -26.84
C GLU A 347 -7.27 -1.13 -26.51
N ARG A 348 -6.26 -1.19 -25.64
CA ARG A 348 -5.54 0.00 -25.14
C ARG A 348 -4.03 -0.06 -25.37
N GLY A 349 -3.51 -1.15 -25.95
CA GLY A 349 -2.10 -1.29 -26.30
C GLY A 349 -1.15 -1.36 -25.10
N ILE A 350 -1.65 -1.60 -23.88
CA ILE A 350 -0.83 -1.74 -22.68
C ILE A 350 -0.37 -3.20 -22.60
N PRO A 351 0.93 -3.54 -22.67
CA PRO A 351 1.41 -4.90 -22.47
C PRO A 351 0.81 -5.58 -21.22
N VAL A 352 0.06 -6.67 -21.42
CA VAL A 352 -0.49 -7.49 -20.32
C VAL A 352 0.17 -8.86 -20.33
N ILE A 353 0.78 -9.22 -19.21
CA ILE A 353 1.21 -10.58 -18.90
C ILE A 353 0.19 -11.20 -17.96
N THR A 354 -0.24 -12.42 -18.30
CA THR A 354 -0.96 -13.32 -17.41
C THR A 354 0.02 -14.41 -16.98
N LEU A 355 0.56 -14.29 -15.76
CA LEU A 355 1.47 -15.27 -15.18
C LEU A 355 0.66 -16.36 -14.48
N GLU A 356 0.56 -17.52 -15.12
CA GLU A 356 -0.14 -18.69 -14.58
C GLU A 356 0.84 -19.55 -13.78
N LEU A 357 0.70 -19.54 -12.46
CA LEU A 357 1.51 -20.33 -11.53
C LEU A 357 1.17 -21.82 -11.63
N PRO A 358 2.10 -22.74 -11.32
CA PRO A 358 1.81 -24.16 -11.18
C PRO A 358 1.21 -24.49 -9.80
N ASN A 359 0.70 -25.71 -9.67
CA ASN A 359 0.40 -26.34 -8.38
C ASN A 359 1.69 -26.88 -7.74
N GLU A 360 2.52 -25.98 -7.22
CA GLU A 360 3.76 -26.31 -6.51
C GLU A 360 3.78 -25.67 -5.11
N SER A 361 4.77 -26.02 -4.29
CA SER A 361 5.00 -25.36 -3.00
C SER A 361 5.30 -23.87 -3.20
N PHE A 362 4.86 -23.04 -2.25
CA PHE A 362 5.04 -21.59 -2.37
C PHE A 362 6.52 -21.17 -2.45
N ASP A 363 7.41 -21.86 -1.72
CA ASP A 363 8.85 -21.59 -1.80
C ASP A 363 9.41 -21.84 -3.21
N THR A 364 8.92 -22.89 -3.88
CA THR A 364 9.30 -23.16 -5.28
C THR A 364 8.75 -22.10 -6.22
N ILE A 365 7.48 -21.72 -6.04
CA ILE A 365 6.83 -20.64 -6.79
C ILE A 365 7.64 -19.34 -6.67
N TRP A 366 8.01 -18.95 -5.44
CA TRP A 366 8.81 -17.76 -5.18
C TRP A 366 10.18 -17.85 -5.84
N LYS A 367 10.91 -18.97 -5.64
CA LYS A 367 12.26 -19.17 -6.18
C LYS A 367 12.26 -19.06 -7.71
N LYS A 368 11.29 -19.66 -8.40
CA LYS A 368 11.18 -19.63 -9.87
C LYS A 368 10.75 -18.25 -10.39
N ASN A 369 9.82 -17.57 -9.73
CA ASN A 369 9.17 -16.39 -10.30
C ASN A 369 9.73 -15.04 -9.83
N LYS A 370 10.51 -14.99 -8.74
CA LYS A 370 11.08 -13.72 -8.23
C LYS A 370 11.87 -12.99 -9.31
N ASP A 371 12.84 -13.66 -9.95
CA ASP A 371 13.71 -13.01 -10.93
C ASP A 371 12.98 -12.73 -12.26
N ALA A 372 12.01 -13.58 -12.64
CA ALA A 372 11.12 -13.31 -13.77
C ALA A 372 10.27 -12.04 -13.55
N LEU A 373 9.65 -11.88 -12.38
CA LEU A 373 8.87 -10.69 -12.02
C LEU A 373 9.74 -9.43 -12.01
N LEU A 374 10.94 -9.49 -11.43
CA LEU A 374 11.86 -8.36 -11.41
C LEU A 374 12.35 -7.99 -12.82
N ALA A 375 12.59 -8.97 -13.68
CA ALA A 375 12.96 -8.74 -15.08
C ALA A 375 11.83 -8.06 -15.84
N ALA A 376 10.59 -8.50 -15.65
CA ALA A 376 9.42 -7.84 -16.22
C ALA A 376 9.29 -6.41 -15.72
N ILE A 377 9.35 -6.17 -14.40
CA ILE A 377 9.23 -4.83 -13.79
C ILE A 377 10.25 -3.84 -14.38
N LYS A 378 11.51 -4.27 -14.52
CA LYS A 378 12.62 -3.46 -15.03
C LYS A 378 12.61 -3.29 -16.55
N PHE A 379 11.81 -4.08 -17.27
CA PHE A 379 11.76 -3.98 -18.72
C PHE A 379 11.23 -2.60 -19.13
N GLU A 380 12.06 -1.84 -19.85
CA GLU A 380 11.69 -0.54 -20.41
C GLU A 380 11.03 -0.74 -21.76
N ILE A 381 9.80 -0.25 -21.88
CA ILE A 381 9.12 -0.17 -23.17
C ILE A 381 9.61 1.10 -23.83
N LYS A 382 10.53 0.97 -24.79
CA LYS A 382 10.92 2.09 -25.65
C LYS A 382 9.70 2.48 -26.48
N VAL A 383 8.93 3.45 -26.01
CA VAL A 383 7.93 4.12 -26.84
C VAL A 383 8.73 5.02 -27.78
N THR A 384 8.86 4.64 -29.05
CA THR A 384 9.02 5.64 -30.11
C THR A 384 7.81 6.55 -30.03
N LYS A 385 7.99 7.71 -29.38
CA LYS A 385 6.98 8.77 -29.33
C LYS A 385 6.82 9.39 -30.72
#